data_AF-A0A6M0C5T8-F1
#
_entry.id   AF-A0A6M0C5T8-F1
#
_cell.length_a   1.000
_cell.length_b   1.000
_cell.length_c   1.000
_cell.angle_alpha   90.00
_cell.angle_beta   90.00
_cell.angle_gamma   90.00
#
_symmetry.space_group_name_H-M   'P 1'
#
loop_
_entity.id
_entity.type
_entity.pdbx_description
1 polymer ?
#
loop_
_entity_poly.entity_id
_entity_poly.type
_entity_poly.pdbx_seq_one_letter_code
_entity_poly.pdbx_strand_id
1 'polypeptide(L)'
;FSGMTSLIDPLQICLPTVVMQKESARSRRGASLLRYLEMPELIADNEDSYIQLAVNLGNDSDLRTVYQDRIEKKMQGNPQFLDSRYYSSQMGALFQKVFQEYLVSDN
;
A
#
# COMPACT_ATOMS: atom_id res chain seq x y z
N PHE A 1 -2.69 -14.19 -4.18
CA PHE A 1 -2.70 -13.01 -5.07
C PHE A 1 -3.06 -11.80 -4.23
N SER A 2 -2.24 -10.74 -4.19
CA SER A 2 -2.59 -9.50 -3.47
C SER A 2 -3.26 -8.53 -4.45
N GLY A 3 -4.59 -8.44 -4.40
CA GLY A 3 -5.32 -7.41 -5.14
C GLY A 3 -5.04 -6.04 -4.52
N MET A 4 -4.52 -5.10 -5.30
CA MET A 4 -4.26 -3.74 -4.80
C MET A 4 -5.59 -3.02 -4.52
N THR A 5 -6.53 -3.04 -5.47
CA THR A 5 -7.86 -2.44 -5.27
C THR A 5 -8.60 -3.07 -4.09
N SER A 6 -8.60 -4.41 -4.00
CA SER A 6 -9.25 -5.12 -2.89
C SER A 6 -8.58 -4.92 -1.53
N LEU A 7 -7.35 -4.37 -1.48
CA LEU A 7 -6.69 -3.98 -0.23
C LEU A 7 -7.11 -2.58 0.22
N ILE A 8 -7.57 -1.71 -0.69
CA ILE A 8 -8.05 -0.38 -0.32
C ILE A 8 -9.37 -0.50 0.45
N ASP A 9 -10.28 -1.37 0.00
CA ASP A 9 -11.61 -1.55 0.61
C ASP A 9 -11.56 -1.77 2.14
N PRO A 10 -10.77 -2.72 2.69
CA PRO A 10 -10.66 -2.87 4.14
C PRO A 10 -9.97 -1.68 4.81
N LEU A 11 -8.98 -1.04 4.17
CA LEU A 11 -8.30 0.12 4.74
C LEU A 11 -9.20 1.35 4.85
N GLN A 12 -10.17 1.52 3.93
CA GLN A 12 -11.15 2.60 3.99
C GLN A 12 -12.07 2.51 5.21
N ILE A 13 -12.29 1.29 5.72
CA ILE A 13 -13.04 1.04 6.96
C ILE A 13 -12.12 0.73 8.15
N CYS A 14 -10.85 1.10 8.04
CA CYS A 14 -9.83 0.97 9.08
C CYS A 14 -9.58 -0.48 9.55
N LEU A 15 -9.84 -1.47 8.70
CA LEU A 15 -9.62 -2.88 9.02
C LEU A 15 -8.15 -3.28 8.80
N PRO A 16 -7.44 -3.76 9.85
CA PRO A 16 -6.07 -4.26 9.72
C PRO A 16 -6.01 -5.44 8.76
N THR A 17 -5.09 -5.38 7.78
CA THR A 17 -4.97 -6.41 6.74
C THR A 17 -3.53 -6.90 6.64
N VAL A 18 -3.34 -8.21 6.66
CA VAL A 18 -2.04 -8.87 6.45
C VAL A 18 -1.82 -9.09 4.96
N VAL A 19 -0.61 -8.82 4.48
CA VAL A 19 -0.21 -9.12 3.09
C VAL A 19 1.02 -10.00 3.08
N MET A 20 1.11 -10.95 2.16
CA MET A 20 2.32 -11.75 1.95
C MET A 20 3.07 -11.24 0.72
N GLN A 21 4.33 -10.81 0.92
CA GLN A 21 5.22 -10.42 -0.16
C GLN A 21 6.02 -11.62 -0.68
N LYS A 22 5.69 -12.05 -1.91
CA LYS A 22 6.51 -12.99 -2.71
C LYS A 22 7.34 -12.24 -3.76
N GLU A 23 8.19 -12.95 -4.49
CA GLU A 23 9.08 -12.39 -5.54
C GLU A 23 8.37 -11.81 -6.77
N SER A 24 7.08 -12.05 -6.96
CA SER A 24 6.37 -11.51 -8.10
C SER A 24 6.08 -10.00 -7.93
N ALA A 25 6.13 -9.23 -9.03
CA ALA A 25 5.72 -7.81 -9.00
C ALA A 25 4.27 -7.63 -8.50
N ARG A 26 3.43 -8.63 -8.71
CA ARG A 26 2.02 -8.63 -8.30
C ARG A 26 1.86 -8.75 -6.78
N SER A 27 2.71 -9.53 -6.10
CA SER A 27 2.71 -9.69 -4.64
C SER A 27 3.35 -8.50 -3.90
N ARG A 28 4.15 -7.69 -4.59
CA ARG A 28 4.78 -6.50 -3.98
C ARG A 28 3.85 -5.30 -3.81
N ARG A 29 2.74 -5.23 -4.56
CA ARG A 29 1.85 -4.04 -4.55
C ARG A 29 1.23 -3.79 -3.19
N GLY A 30 0.62 -4.82 -2.59
CA GLY A 30 0.02 -4.69 -1.25
C GLY A 30 1.06 -4.35 -0.19
N ALA A 31 2.25 -4.97 -0.27
CA ALA A 31 3.36 -4.67 0.62
C ALA A 31 3.86 -3.22 0.48
N SER A 32 3.94 -2.67 -0.74
CA SER A 32 4.30 -1.27 -0.95
C SER A 32 3.27 -0.32 -0.33
N LEU A 33 1.98 -0.66 -0.38
CA LEU A 33 0.94 0.14 0.24
C LEU A 33 1.07 0.16 1.77
N LEU A 34 1.25 -1.00 2.39
CA LEU A 34 1.43 -1.06 3.85
C LEU A 34 2.72 -0.37 4.29
N ARG A 35 3.79 -0.43 3.50
CA ARG A 35 5.00 0.39 3.76
C ARG A 35 4.72 1.88 3.68
N TYR A 36 3.95 2.32 2.68
CA TYR A 36 3.55 3.72 2.53
C TYR A 36 2.71 4.20 3.73
N LEU A 37 1.85 3.33 4.26
CA LEU A 37 1.07 3.57 5.48
C LEU A 37 1.88 3.40 6.78
N GLU A 38 3.19 3.17 6.69
CA GLU A 38 4.08 2.93 7.84
C GLU A 38 3.65 1.72 8.69
N MET A 39 3.29 0.62 8.04
CA MET A 39 2.90 -0.66 8.66
C MET A 39 3.65 -1.86 8.06
N PRO A 40 5.00 -1.83 7.97
CA PRO A 40 5.77 -2.95 7.45
C PRO A 40 5.57 -4.27 8.22
N GLU A 41 5.18 -4.20 9.48
CA GLU A 41 4.93 -5.34 10.37
C GLU A 41 3.68 -6.16 10.00
N LEU A 42 2.81 -5.62 9.15
CA LEU A 42 1.68 -6.36 8.57
C LEU A 42 2.05 -7.09 7.27
N ILE A 43 3.34 -7.11 6.92
CA ILE A 43 3.87 -7.74 5.70
C ILE A 43 4.61 -9.03 6.09
N ALA A 44 4.02 -10.16 5.73
CA ALA A 44 4.65 -11.47 5.84
C ALA A 44 5.57 -11.75 4.65
N ASP A 45 6.67 -12.46 4.92
CA ASP A 45 7.67 -12.90 3.94
C ASP A 45 7.49 -14.35 3.49
N ASN A 46 6.76 -15.15 4.28
CA ASN A 46 6.45 -16.55 3.99
C ASN A 46 5.07 -16.93 4.55
N GLU A 47 4.68 -18.19 4.35
CA GLU A 47 3.36 -18.68 4.74
C GLU A 47 3.20 -18.79 6.26
N ASP A 48 4.22 -19.28 6.97
CA ASP A 48 4.19 -19.42 8.43
C ASP A 48 4.06 -18.04 9.11
N SER A 49 4.83 -17.05 8.65
CA SER A 49 4.74 -15.69 9.19
C SER A 49 3.40 -15.02 8.86
N TYR A 50 2.81 -15.32 7.70
CA TYR A 50 1.47 -14.85 7.34
C TYR A 50 0.39 -15.42 8.26
N ILE A 51 0.44 -16.74 8.49
CA ILE A 51 -0.50 -17.41 9.40
C ILE A 51 -0.35 -16.86 10.81
N GLN A 52 0.87 -16.74 11.33
CA GLN A 52 1.12 -16.23 12.68
C GLN A 52 0.60 -14.80 12.85
N LEU A 53 0.85 -13.91 11.88
CA LEU A 53 0.34 -12.54 11.89
C LEU A 53 -1.19 -12.50 11.90
N ALA A 54 -1.84 -13.29 11.04
CA ALA A 54 -3.29 -13.37 10.95
C ALA A 54 -3.92 -13.91 12.24
N VAL A 55 -3.32 -14.96 12.83
CA VAL A 55 -3.77 -15.54 14.11
C VAL A 55 -3.61 -14.55 15.25
N ASN A 56 -2.48 -13.84 15.33
CA ASN A 56 -2.25 -12.82 16.37
C ASN A 56 -3.30 -11.71 16.27
N LEU A 57 -3.52 -11.17 15.07
CA LEU A 57 -4.57 -10.16 14.85
C LEU A 57 -5.97 -10.69 15.12
N GLY A 58 -6.26 -11.96 14.83
CA GLY A 58 -7.55 -12.57 15.09
C GLY A 58 -7.85 -12.74 16.58
N ASN A 59 -6.83 -13.03 17.39
CA ASN A 59 -6.99 -13.33 18.81
C ASN A 59 -6.78 -12.12 19.74
N ASP A 60 -6.17 -11.04 19.27
CA ASP A 60 -5.84 -9.87 20.08
C ASP A 60 -6.68 -8.64 19.66
N SER A 61 -7.68 -8.28 20.48
CA SER A 61 -8.53 -7.12 20.24
C SER A 61 -7.80 -5.79 20.44
N ASP A 62 -6.85 -5.74 21.36
CA ASP A 62 -6.11 -4.51 21.68
C ASP A 62 -5.15 -4.21 20.54
N LEU A 63 -4.48 -5.23 20.02
CA LEU A 63 -3.65 -5.12 18.82
C LEU A 63 -4.46 -4.64 17.61
N ARG A 64 -5.67 -5.17 17.40
CA ARG A 64 -6.56 -4.68 16.33
C ARG A 64 -6.90 -3.21 16.50
N THR A 65 -7.21 -2.78 17.72
CA THR A 65 -7.52 -1.38 18.03
C THR A 65 -6.33 -0.47 17.72
N VAL A 66 -5.12 -0.87 18.13
CA VAL A 66 -3.88 -0.14 17.82
C VAL A 66 -3.68 0.05 16.31
N TYR A 67 -3.89 -0.98 15.51
CA TYR A 67 -3.77 -0.85 14.05
C TYR A 67 -4.91 -0.07 13.43
N GLN A 68 -6.14 -0.23 13.92
CA GLN A 68 -7.29 0.53 13.46
C GLN A 68 -7.05 2.03 13.61
N ASP A 69 -6.60 2.49 14.79
CA ASP A 69 -6.29 3.89 15.07
C ASP A 69 -5.18 4.43 14.15
N ARG A 70 -4.15 3.61 13.90
CA ARG A 70 -3.05 3.98 12.98
C ARG A 70 -3.52 4.08 11.53
N ILE A 71 -4.35 3.14 11.07
CA ILE A 71 -4.93 3.15 9.72
C ILE A 71 -5.83 4.38 9.58
N GLU A 72 -6.72 4.61 10.54
CA GLU A 72 -7.61 5.75 10.55
C GLU A 72 -6.83 7.07 10.41
N LYS A 73 -5.80 7.27 11.25
CA LYS A 73 -4.97 8.47 11.20
C LYS A 73 -4.29 8.68 9.85
N LYS A 74 -3.77 7.61 9.21
CA LYS A 74 -3.11 7.70 7.90
C LYS A 74 -4.11 7.92 6.76
N MET A 75 -5.27 7.28 6.82
CA MET A 75 -6.31 7.37 5.79
C MET A 75 -7.06 8.72 5.84
N GLN A 76 -7.33 9.26 7.03
CA GLN A 76 -7.90 10.59 7.21
C GLN A 76 -6.97 11.70 6.68
N GLY A 77 -5.66 11.46 6.63
CA GLY A 77 -4.68 12.37 6.06
C GLY A 77 -4.72 12.51 4.53
N ASN A 78 -5.72 11.91 3.85
CA ASN A 78 -5.83 11.86 2.40
C ASN A 78 -4.52 11.39 1.72
N PRO A 79 -4.15 10.10 1.88
CA PRO A 79 -2.88 9.60 1.37
C PRO A 79 -2.79 9.77 -0.15
N GLN A 80 -1.57 10.01 -0.65
CA GLN A 80 -1.36 10.35 -2.07
C GLN A 80 -1.86 9.27 -3.04
N PHE A 81 -1.91 7.99 -2.61
CA PHE A 81 -2.43 6.91 -3.45
C PHE A 81 -3.95 6.96 -3.65
N LEU A 82 -4.68 7.81 -2.90
CA LEU A 82 -6.10 8.13 -3.10
C LEU A 82 -6.31 9.51 -3.76
N ASP A 83 -5.25 10.31 -3.91
CA ASP A 83 -5.33 11.64 -4.51
C ASP A 83 -5.06 11.58 -6.02
N SER A 84 -6.15 11.47 -6.78
CA SER A 84 -6.10 11.45 -8.25
C SER A 84 -5.54 12.73 -8.87
N ARG A 85 -5.74 13.90 -8.23
CA ARG A 85 -5.22 15.18 -8.73
C ARG A 85 -3.72 15.27 -8.54
N TYR A 86 -3.23 14.92 -7.35
CA TYR A 86 -1.81 14.81 -7.08
C TYR A 86 -1.16 13.85 -8.09
N TYR A 87 -1.70 12.64 -8.23
CA TYR A 87 -1.17 11.65 -9.18
C TYR A 87 -1.14 12.17 -10.62
N SER A 88 -2.23 12.78 -11.10
CA SER A 88 -2.31 13.35 -12.44
C SER A 88 -1.25 14.43 -12.68
N SER A 89 -1.01 15.31 -11.69
CA SER A 89 0.02 16.35 -11.79
C SER A 89 1.43 15.78 -11.93
N GLN A 90 1.77 14.74 -11.15
CA GLN A 90 3.07 14.09 -11.20
C GLN A 90 3.28 13.36 -12.54
N MET A 91 2.26 12.66 -13.03
CA MET A 91 2.31 12.00 -14.33
C MET A 91 2.47 13.00 -15.47
N GLY A 92 1.77 14.14 -15.42
CA GLY A 92 1.90 15.20 -16.44
C GLY A 92 3.32 15.75 -16.51
N ALA A 93 3.93 16.06 -15.37
CA ALA A 93 5.32 16.52 -15.31
C ALA A 93 6.30 15.46 -15.86
N LEU A 94 6.09 14.18 -15.52
CA LEU A 94 6.93 13.09 -16.01
C LEU A 94 6.81 12.91 -17.53
N PHE A 95 5.60 12.97 -18.09
CA PHE A 95 5.39 12.88 -19.53
C PHE A 95 6.04 14.05 -20.28
N GLN A 96 5.95 15.27 -19.76
CA GLN A 96 6.66 16.43 -20.33
C GLN A 96 8.17 16.20 -20.35
N LYS A 97 8.74 15.68 -19.27
CA LYS A 97 10.17 15.37 -19.18
C LYS A 97 10.59 14.33 -20.21
N VAL A 98 9.89 13.19 -20.27
CA VAL A 98 10.18 12.12 -21.24
C VAL A 98 10.09 12.62 -22.68
N PHE A 99 9.08 13.46 -22.97
CA PHE A 99 8.92 14.03 -24.30
C PHE A 99 10.04 15.01 -24.67
N GLN A 100 10.48 15.86 -23.73
CA GLN A 100 11.61 16.76 -23.92
C GLN A 100 12.92 15.98 -24.18
N GLU A 101 13.18 14.92 -23.41
CA GLU A 101 14.34 14.05 -23.60
C GLU A 101 14.34 13.42 -25.00
N TYR A 102 13.18 12.94 -25.46
CA TYR A 102 13.01 12.39 -26.80
C TYR A 102 13.31 13.40 -27.91
N LEU A 103 12.81 14.63 -27.81
CA LEU A 103 13.05 15.69 -28.81
C LEU A 103 14.53 16.11 -28.90
N VAL A 104 15.27 15.98 -27.81
CA VAL A 104 16.71 16.28 -27.77
C VAL A 104 17.53 15.12 -28.34
N SER A 105 17.08 13.87 -28.19
CA SER A 105 17.77 12.70 -28.74
C SER A 105 17.60 12.47 -30.25
N ASP A 106 16.58 13.07 -30.86
CA ASP A 106 16.29 13.00 -32.31
C ASP A 106 16.91 14.16 -33.12
N ASN A 107 17.71 15.04 -32.49
CA ASN A 107 18.54 16.07 -33.14
C ASN A 107 20.03 15.77 -32.97
#